data_AF-A0A165XAY4-F1
#
_entry.id   AF-A0A165XAY4-F1
#
_cell.length_a   1.000
_cell.length_b   1.000
_cell.length_c   1.000
_cell.angle_alpha   90.00
_cell.angle_beta   90.00
_cell.angle_gamma   90.00
#
_symmetry.space_group_name_H-M   'P 1'
#
loop_
_entity.id
_entity.type
_entity.pdbx_description
1 polymer ?
#
loop_
_entity_poly.entity_id
_entity_poly.type
_entity_poly.pdbx_seq_one_letter_code
_entity_poly.pdbx_strand_id
1 'polypeptide(L)'
;MKLDRPTSDKNRRAIKQATHRTTSLCGGQESAALITRVNPKTLSDYGNTGNPRHLDTFMPVDVLADMILDRREAGESTPLLAELCELAGGVFVPVPEVCRKTTAVDLRVVDLSQKLLNLVAILTQSLAENGDDYSDADLGLIKDAIQGLCGLQSRYEEKGT
;
A
#
# COMPACT_ATOMS: atom_id res chain seq x y z
N MET A 1 0.04 -0.34 -34.25
CA MET A 1 0.43 -1.59 -33.57
C MET A 1 -0.23 -1.58 -32.20
N LYS A 2 -1.02 -2.59 -31.85
CA LYS A 2 -1.64 -2.69 -30.52
C LYS A 2 -0.64 -3.42 -29.63
N LEU A 3 -0.22 -2.78 -28.54
CA LEU A 3 0.64 -3.40 -27.55
C LEU A 3 -0.16 -4.43 -26.76
N ASP A 4 0.48 -5.55 -26.40
CA ASP A 4 -0.12 -6.53 -25.52
C ASP A 4 -0.33 -5.95 -24.12
N ARG A 5 -1.37 -6.42 -23.44
CA ARG A 5 -1.66 -5.99 -22.07
C ARG A 5 -0.59 -6.56 -21.14
N PRO A 6 0.06 -5.74 -20.29
CA PRO A 6 1.08 -6.23 -19.36
C PRO A 6 0.54 -7.21 -18.29
N THR A 7 -0.74 -7.15 -17.96
CA THR A 7 -1.33 -8.05 -16.95
C THR A 7 -1.61 -9.43 -17.54
N SER A 8 -1.31 -10.49 -16.79
CA SER A 8 -1.70 -11.86 -17.12
C SER A 8 -3.17 -12.14 -16.73
N ASP A 9 -3.75 -13.25 -17.20
CA ASP A 9 -5.06 -13.71 -16.75
C ASP A 9 -5.08 -14.05 -15.25
N LYS A 10 -3.95 -14.57 -14.74
CA LYS A 10 -3.77 -14.82 -13.31
C LYS A 10 -3.88 -13.52 -12.52
N ASN A 11 -3.21 -12.46 -12.97
CA ASN A 11 -3.25 -11.14 -12.33
C ASN A 11 -4.68 -10.58 -12.34
N ARG A 12 -5.37 -10.65 -13.49
CA ARG A 12 -6.77 -10.20 -13.60
C ARG A 12 -7.70 -10.96 -12.66
N ARG A 13 -7.53 -12.28 -12.53
CA ARG A 13 -8.33 -13.10 -11.60
C ARG A 13 -8.03 -12.78 -10.14
N ALA A 14 -6.78 -12.53 -9.79
CA ALA A 14 -6.39 -12.12 -8.44
C ALA A 14 -7.01 -10.75 -8.07
N ILE A 15 -6.95 -9.79 -8.98
CA ILE A 15 -7.66 -8.50 -8.86
C ILE A 15 -9.14 -8.71 -8.60
N LYS A 16 -9.83 -9.54 -9.40
CA LYS A 16 -11.27 -9.84 -9.20
C LYS A 16 -11.57 -10.42 -7.81
N GLN A 17 -10.74 -11.35 -7.34
CA GLN A 17 -10.89 -11.95 -6.01
C GLN A 17 -10.61 -10.94 -4.90
N ALA A 18 -9.63 -10.06 -5.07
CA ALA A 18 -9.32 -8.98 -4.14
C ALA A 18 -10.45 -7.93 -4.11
N THR A 19 -11.08 -7.63 -5.25
CA THR A 19 -12.30 -6.82 -5.33
C THR A 19 -13.43 -7.44 -4.51
N HIS A 20 -13.70 -8.74 -4.69
CA HIS A 20 -14.74 -9.43 -3.92
C HIS A 20 -14.45 -9.35 -2.41
N ARG A 21 -13.22 -9.64 -1.98
CA ARG A 21 -12.80 -9.56 -0.57
C ARG A 21 -12.94 -8.14 -0.01
N THR A 22 -12.62 -7.12 -0.82
CA THR A 22 -12.81 -5.70 -0.45
C THR A 22 -14.27 -5.36 -0.25
N THR A 23 -15.14 -5.75 -1.17
CA THR A 23 -16.58 -5.54 -1.02
C THR A 23 -17.13 -6.27 0.21
N SER A 24 -16.66 -7.49 0.50
CA SER A 24 -17.03 -8.22 1.72
C SER A 24 -16.56 -7.50 2.99
N LEU A 25 -15.35 -6.93 2.99
CA LEU A 25 -14.81 -6.17 4.12
C LEU A 25 -15.65 -4.90 4.39
N CYS A 26 -16.17 -4.25 3.35
CA CYS A 26 -17.11 -3.13 3.47
C CYS A 26 -18.54 -3.55 3.90
N GLY A 27 -18.74 -4.75 4.44
CA GLY A 27 -20.05 -5.25 4.86
C GLY A 27 -20.90 -5.87 3.74
N GLY A 28 -20.32 -6.12 2.57
CA GLY A 28 -21.01 -6.68 1.42
C GLY A 28 -21.53 -5.62 0.45
N GLN A 29 -22.17 -6.07 -0.64
CA GLN A 29 -22.55 -5.23 -1.78
C GLN A 29 -23.57 -4.14 -1.42
N GLU A 30 -24.49 -4.44 -0.49
CA GLU A 30 -25.50 -3.48 -0.02
C GLU A 30 -24.85 -2.33 0.76
N SER A 31 -24.02 -2.65 1.75
CA SER A 31 -23.30 -1.65 2.55
C SER A 31 -22.31 -0.85 1.71
N ALA A 32 -21.56 -1.52 0.85
CA ALA A 32 -20.64 -0.88 -0.09
C ALA A 32 -21.35 0.10 -1.06
N ALA A 33 -22.60 -0.18 -1.45
CA ALA A 33 -23.37 0.73 -2.30
C ALA A 33 -23.82 2.01 -1.58
N LEU A 34 -23.83 2.04 -0.24
CA LEU A 34 -24.17 3.25 0.53
C LEU A 34 -23.01 4.26 0.58
N ILE A 35 -21.78 3.77 0.49
CA ILE A 35 -20.56 4.60 0.59
C ILE A 35 -19.95 4.91 -0.79
N THR A 36 -20.37 4.20 -1.84
CA THR A 36 -19.87 4.39 -3.20
C THR A 36 -20.98 4.87 -4.13
N ARG A 37 -20.62 5.41 -5.29
CA ARG A 37 -21.59 5.90 -6.29
C ARG A 37 -22.32 4.83 -7.12
N VAL A 38 -22.09 3.54 -6.84
CA VAL A 38 -22.58 2.43 -7.67
C VAL A 38 -23.55 1.54 -6.88
N ASN A 39 -24.45 0.87 -7.61
CA ASN A 39 -25.42 -0.02 -6.99
C ASN A 39 -24.81 -1.41 -6.63
N PRO A 40 -25.48 -2.22 -5.78
CA PRO A 40 -24.98 -3.52 -5.35
C PRO A 40 -24.66 -4.49 -6.49
N LYS A 41 -25.48 -4.48 -7.55
CA LYS A 41 -25.29 -5.36 -8.72
C LYS A 41 -24.00 -5.02 -9.46
N THR A 42 -23.73 -3.74 -9.68
CA THR A 42 -22.50 -3.27 -10.31
C THR A 42 -21.27 -3.67 -9.49
N LEU A 43 -21.34 -3.60 -8.15
CA LEU A 43 -20.28 -4.08 -7.26
C LEU A 43 -20.06 -5.59 -7.36
N SER A 44 -21.13 -6.37 -7.50
CA SER A 44 -21.07 -7.81 -7.77
C SER A 44 -20.34 -8.12 -9.08
N ASP A 45 -20.67 -7.39 -10.14
CA ASP A 45 -20.08 -7.57 -11.47
C ASP A 45 -18.56 -7.32 -11.44
N TYR A 46 -18.10 -6.34 -10.65
CA TYR A 46 -16.67 -6.03 -10.51
C TYR A 46 -15.86 -7.18 -9.92
N GLY A 47 -16.42 -7.97 -9.00
CA GLY A 47 -15.76 -9.15 -8.41
C GLY A 47 -16.02 -10.46 -9.15
N ASN A 48 -16.85 -10.45 -10.19
CA ASN A 48 -17.31 -11.67 -10.85
C ASN A 48 -16.19 -12.36 -11.64
N THR A 49 -15.96 -13.64 -11.33
CA THR A 49 -14.97 -14.51 -12.00
C THR A 49 -15.60 -15.66 -12.80
N GLY A 50 -16.91 -15.90 -12.64
CA GLY A 50 -17.61 -17.05 -13.24
C GLY A 50 -18.39 -16.72 -14.51
N ASN A 51 -18.78 -15.45 -14.71
CA ASN A 51 -19.55 -15.04 -15.88
C ASN A 51 -18.64 -14.37 -16.94
N PRO A 52 -18.52 -14.95 -18.15
CA PRO A 52 -17.71 -14.41 -19.24
C PRO A 52 -17.99 -12.93 -19.58
N ARG A 53 -19.25 -12.48 -19.42
CA ARG A 53 -19.66 -11.10 -19.69
C ARG A 53 -18.92 -10.08 -18.84
N HIS A 54 -18.50 -10.46 -17.64
CA HIS A 54 -17.93 -9.54 -16.65
C HIS A 54 -16.42 -9.73 -16.47
N LEU A 55 -15.76 -10.57 -17.28
CA LEU A 55 -14.31 -10.82 -17.13
C LEU A 55 -13.47 -9.55 -17.28
N ASP A 56 -13.86 -8.65 -18.19
CA ASP A 56 -13.21 -7.35 -18.40
C ASP A 56 -13.87 -6.18 -17.64
N THR A 57 -14.84 -6.45 -16.76
CA THR A 57 -15.54 -5.43 -15.97
C THR A 57 -14.87 -5.23 -14.62
N PHE A 58 -13.94 -4.26 -14.51
CA PHE A 58 -13.22 -3.99 -13.27
C PHE A 58 -13.79 -2.79 -12.51
N MET A 59 -13.53 -2.76 -11.20
CA MET A 59 -13.91 -1.65 -10.34
C MET A 59 -13.17 -0.37 -10.76
N PRO A 60 -13.88 0.75 -10.98
CA PRO A 60 -13.27 2.06 -11.17
C PRO A 60 -12.43 2.50 -9.96
N VAL A 61 -11.35 3.25 -10.20
CA VAL A 61 -10.41 3.67 -9.15
C VAL A 61 -11.07 4.57 -8.10
N ASP A 62 -12.02 5.41 -8.50
CA ASP A 62 -12.80 6.27 -7.60
C ASP A 62 -13.69 5.46 -6.65
N VAL A 63 -14.34 4.40 -7.14
CA VAL A 63 -15.13 3.48 -6.30
C VAL A 63 -14.24 2.75 -5.29
N LEU A 64 -13.04 2.34 -5.70
CA LEU A 64 -12.05 1.76 -4.78
C LEU A 64 -11.58 2.80 -3.75
N ALA A 65 -11.38 4.06 -4.14
CA ALA A 65 -10.96 5.12 -3.22
C ALA A 65 -11.99 5.35 -2.11
N ASP A 66 -13.28 5.37 -2.44
CA ASP A 66 -14.36 5.46 -1.44
C ASP A 66 -14.27 4.33 -0.41
N MET A 67 -14.08 3.08 -0.87
CA MET A 67 -13.92 1.92 0.00
C MET A 67 -12.64 1.98 0.86
N ILE A 68 -11.54 2.47 0.29
CA ILE A 68 -10.28 2.66 1.03
C ILE A 68 -10.47 3.64 2.18
N LEU A 69 -11.15 4.77 1.94
CA LEU A 69 -11.36 5.79 2.96
C LEU A 69 -12.27 5.28 4.09
N ASP A 70 -13.38 4.64 3.74
CA ASP A 70 -14.29 4.03 4.70
C ASP A 70 -13.59 2.96 5.58
N ARG A 71 -12.80 2.07 4.97
CA ARG A 71 -12.05 1.04 5.73
C ARG A 71 -10.90 1.62 6.55
N ARG A 72 -10.25 2.67 6.04
CA ARG A 72 -9.20 3.37 6.78
C ARG A 72 -9.74 3.97 8.09
N GLU A 73 -10.93 4.54 8.09
CA GLU A 73 -11.57 5.05 9.31
C GLU A 73 -11.83 3.94 10.34
N ALA A 74 -12.01 2.70 9.89
CA ALA A 74 -12.09 1.51 10.73
C ALA A 74 -10.72 0.91 11.12
N GLY A 75 -9.61 1.50 10.67
CA GLY A 75 -8.26 0.97 10.89
C GLY A 75 -7.92 -0.25 10.02
N GLU A 76 -8.68 -0.49 8.95
CA GLU A 76 -8.54 -1.63 8.05
C GLU A 76 -7.92 -1.20 6.70
N SER A 77 -7.21 -2.12 6.04
CA SER A 77 -6.74 -1.94 4.66
C SER A 77 -7.53 -2.81 3.71
N THR A 78 -7.87 -2.27 2.54
CA THR A 78 -8.63 -3.03 1.54
C THR A 78 -7.74 -4.07 0.85
N PRO A 79 -8.20 -5.34 0.72
CA PRO A 79 -7.45 -6.38 0.01
C PRO A 79 -7.07 -6.02 -1.42
N LEU A 80 -7.92 -5.25 -2.12
CA LEU A 80 -7.63 -4.81 -3.49
C LEU A 80 -6.47 -3.82 -3.54
N LEU A 81 -6.33 -2.91 -2.57
CA LEU A 81 -5.18 -2.01 -2.50
C LEU A 81 -3.87 -2.79 -2.29
N ALA A 82 -3.88 -3.75 -1.36
CA ALA A 82 -2.71 -4.60 -1.10
C ALA A 82 -2.30 -5.40 -2.35
N GLU A 83 -3.26 -6.01 -3.06
CA GLU A 83 -3.01 -6.75 -4.31
C GLU A 83 -2.39 -5.84 -5.39
N LEU A 84 -2.87 -4.58 -5.52
CA LEU A 84 -2.30 -3.63 -6.47
C LEU A 84 -0.86 -3.23 -6.12
N CYS A 85 -0.56 -3.08 -4.82
CA CYS A 85 0.82 -2.85 -4.36
C CYS A 85 1.72 -4.05 -4.65
N GLU A 86 1.26 -5.28 -4.39
CA GLU A 86 2.02 -6.50 -4.70
C GLU A 86 2.28 -6.65 -6.20
N LEU A 87 1.28 -6.36 -7.05
CA LEU A 87 1.45 -6.36 -8.51
C LEU A 87 2.45 -5.32 -8.99
N ALA A 88 2.62 -4.22 -8.26
CA ALA A 88 3.62 -3.21 -8.52
C ALA A 88 5.01 -3.56 -7.95
N GLY A 89 5.16 -4.70 -7.28
CA GLY A 89 6.41 -5.13 -6.65
C GLY A 89 6.65 -4.53 -5.25
N GLY A 90 5.61 -3.98 -4.62
CA GLY A 90 5.69 -3.36 -3.30
C GLY A 90 4.76 -4.01 -2.27
N VAL A 91 4.63 -3.35 -1.12
CA VAL A 91 3.69 -3.70 -0.05
C VAL A 91 2.98 -2.45 0.41
N PHE A 92 1.69 -2.55 0.70
CA PHE A 92 0.96 -1.45 1.32
C PHE A 92 1.30 -1.36 2.80
N VAL A 93 1.81 -0.20 3.23
CA VAL A 93 2.05 0.12 4.63
C VAL A 93 1.15 1.31 5.00
N PRO A 94 0.13 1.13 5.87
CA PRO A 94 -0.68 2.25 6.31
C PRO A 94 0.19 3.23 7.08
N VAL A 95 0.08 4.52 6.74
CA VAL A 95 0.68 5.58 7.55
C VAL A 95 -0.06 5.61 8.88
N PRO A 96 0.63 5.46 10.03
CA PRO A 96 -0.04 5.48 11.32
C PRO A 96 -0.77 6.82 11.49
N GLU A 97 -1.99 6.77 12.03
CA GLU A 97 -2.68 8.00 12.40
C GLU A 97 -1.83 8.75 13.40
N VAL A 98 -1.40 9.92 12.97
CA VAL A 98 -0.65 10.85 13.78
C VAL A 98 -1.64 11.36 14.84
N CYS A 99 -1.68 10.69 15.99
CA CYS A 99 -2.57 10.99 17.11
C CYS A 99 -2.53 12.50 17.34
N ARG A 100 -3.68 13.21 17.36
CA ARG A 100 -3.76 14.69 17.46
C ARG A 100 -3.07 15.30 18.70
N LYS A 101 -2.56 14.46 19.62
CA LYS A 101 -1.57 14.82 20.63
C LYS A 101 -0.14 14.56 20.13
N THR A 102 0.13 14.88 18.88
CA THR A 102 1.42 14.58 18.26
C THR A 102 2.46 15.48 18.87
N THR A 103 3.50 14.90 19.43
CA THR A 103 4.72 15.68 19.65
C THR A 103 5.49 15.69 18.34
N ALA A 104 6.31 16.73 18.09
CA ALA A 104 7.16 16.79 16.89
C ALA A 104 8.11 15.58 16.71
N VAL A 105 8.22 14.71 17.73
CA VAL A 105 8.98 13.47 17.72
C VAL A 105 8.27 12.36 16.95
N ASP A 106 6.95 12.22 17.05
CA ASP A 106 6.20 11.08 16.48
C ASP A 106 6.20 11.13 14.93
N LEU A 107 6.07 12.32 14.35
CA LEU A 107 6.17 12.51 12.89
C LEU A 107 7.57 12.21 12.34
N ARG A 108 8.62 12.45 13.13
CA ARG A 108 10.01 12.17 12.74
C ARG A 108 10.32 10.68 12.79
N VAL A 109 9.70 9.94 13.71
CA VAL A 109 9.81 8.47 13.75
C VAL A 109 9.20 7.85 12.49
N VAL A 110 8.05 8.35 12.03
CA VAL A 110 7.42 7.88 10.79
C VAL A 110 8.28 8.18 9.55
N ASP A 111 8.77 9.42 9.43
CA ASP A 111 9.70 9.81 8.35
C ASP A 111 10.99 8.98 8.38
N LEU A 112 11.56 8.73 9.56
CA LEU A 112 12.73 7.88 9.72
C LEU A 112 12.45 6.42 9.35
N SER A 113 11.28 5.90 9.73
CA SER A 113 10.86 4.53 9.40
C SER A 113 10.73 4.34 7.90
N GLN A 114 10.20 5.34 7.19
CA GLN A 114 10.09 5.30 5.73
C GLN A 114 11.46 5.41 5.05
N LYS A 115 12.36 6.26 5.57
CA LYS A 115 13.75 6.34 5.10
C LYS A 115 14.52 5.03 5.33
N LEU A 116 14.30 4.37 6.47
CA LEU A 116 14.87 3.06 6.75
C LEU A 116 14.36 1.98 5.81
N LEU A 117 13.06 1.98 5.51
CA LEU A 117 12.49 1.01 4.57
C LEU A 117 13.07 1.18 3.16
N ASN A 118 13.19 2.44 2.71
CA ASN A 118 13.81 2.77 1.43
C ASN A 118 15.30 2.37 1.41
N LEU A 119 16.01 2.57 2.50
CA LEU A 119 17.41 2.14 2.63
C LEU A 119 17.55 0.63 2.46
N VAL A 120 16.72 -0.15 3.15
CA VAL A 120 16.75 -1.61 3.06
C VAL A 120 16.46 -2.09 1.64
N ALA A 121 15.49 -1.47 0.96
CA ALA A 121 15.19 -1.79 -0.43
C ALA A 121 16.39 -1.54 -1.36
N ILE A 122 17.05 -0.39 -1.21
CA ILE A 122 18.24 -0.02 -2.00
C ILE A 122 19.41 -0.96 -1.72
N LEU A 123 19.70 -1.25 -0.45
CA LEU A 123 20.76 -2.19 -0.07
C LEU A 123 20.52 -3.58 -0.67
N THR A 124 19.28 -4.08 -0.59
CA THR A 124 18.93 -5.41 -1.13
C THR A 124 19.06 -5.43 -2.65
N GLN A 125 18.70 -4.35 -3.34
CA GLN A 125 18.83 -4.24 -4.79
C GLN A 125 20.29 -4.10 -5.23
N SER A 126 21.09 -3.28 -4.53
CA SER A 126 22.54 -3.16 -4.78
C SER A 126 23.26 -4.48 -4.57
N LEU A 127 22.95 -5.21 -3.49
CA LEU A 127 23.51 -6.53 -3.22
C LEU A 127 23.09 -7.56 -4.28
N ALA A 128 21.87 -7.47 -4.81
CA ALA A 128 21.37 -8.38 -5.84
C ALA A 128 21.97 -8.11 -7.23
N GLU A 129 22.26 -6.84 -7.56
CA GLU A 129 22.75 -6.42 -8.88
C GLU A 129 24.28 -6.39 -8.97
N ASN A 130 24.98 -5.96 -7.91
CA ASN A 130 26.41 -5.64 -7.95
C ASN A 130 27.27 -6.37 -6.89
N GLY A 131 26.67 -7.16 -6.00
CA GLY A 131 27.38 -7.72 -4.84
C GLY A 131 27.70 -6.63 -3.79
N ASP A 132 28.83 -6.75 -3.08
CA ASP A 132 29.25 -5.80 -2.01
C ASP A 132 29.71 -4.42 -2.53
N ASP A 133 29.48 -4.09 -3.80
CA ASP A 133 29.93 -2.84 -4.41
C ASP A 133 28.79 -1.81 -4.41
N TYR A 134 28.85 -0.86 -3.47
CA TYR A 134 27.86 0.20 -3.26
C TYR A 134 28.27 1.49 -3.99
N SER A 135 27.33 2.18 -4.62
CA SER A 135 27.61 3.48 -5.22
C SER A 135 27.74 4.58 -4.16
N ASP A 136 28.39 5.71 -4.49
CA ASP A 136 28.48 6.88 -3.61
C ASP A 136 27.10 7.42 -3.18
N ALA A 137 26.09 7.27 -4.03
CA ALA A 137 24.71 7.66 -3.73
C ALA A 137 24.08 6.73 -2.66
N ASP A 138 24.35 5.43 -2.75
CA ASP A 138 23.88 4.43 -1.77
C ASP A 138 24.54 4.67 -0.42
N LEU A 139 25.86 4.92 -0.40
CA LEU A 139 26.62 5.27 0.81
C LEU A 139 26.12 6.56 1.47
N GLY A 140 25.71 7.56 0.67
CA GLY A 140 25.07 8.78 1.17
C GLY A 140 23.77 8.51 1.92
N LEU A 141 22.89 7.69 1.34
CA LEU A 141 21.62 7.30 1.96
C LEU A 141 21.79 6.45 3.22
N ILE A 142 22.75 5.52 3.23
CA ILE A 142 23.12 4.74 4.42
C ILE A 142 23.52 5.68 5.55
N LYS A 143 24.38 6.66 5.25
CA LYS A 143 24.89 7.62 6.24
C LYS A 143 23.78 8.49 6.82
N ASP A 144 22.89 9.00 5.98
CA ASP A 144 21.77 9.86 6.40
C ASP A 144 20.79 9.09 7.31
N ALA A 145 20.51 7.83 7.01
CA ALA A 145 19.65 6.99 7.84
C ALA A 145 20.28 6.67 9.21
N ILE A 146 21.57 6.33 9.24
CA ILE A 146 22.31 6.09 10.50
C ILE A 146 22.32 7.37 11.35
N GLN A 147 22.62 8.52 10.76
CA GLN A 147 22.59 9.80 11.48
C GLN A 147 21.19 10.13 12.01
N GLY A 148 20.15 9.85 11.23
CA GLY A 148 18.76 9.98 11.66
C GLY A 148 18.43 9.12 12.89
N LEU A 149 18.88 7.86 12.90
CA LEU A 149 18.70 6.93 14.02
C LEU A 149 19.45 7.37 15.28
N CYS A 150 20.74 7.72 15.15
CA CYS A 150 21.55 8.18 16.27
C CYS A 150 20.97 9.46 16.90
N GLY A 151 20.52 10.41 16.06
CA GLY A 151 19.89 11.64 16.55
C GLY A 151 18.56 11.40 17.29
N LEU A 152 17.87 10.31 16.98
CA LEU A 152 16.63 9.92 17.65
C LEU A 152 16.93 9.23 19.00
N GLN A 153 17.97 8.40 19.06
CA GLN A 153 18.46 7.78 20.29
C GLN A 153 18.85 8.82 21.35
N SER A 154 19.72 9.80 21.01
CA SER A 154 20.19 10.79 21.99
C SER A 154 19.06 11.60 22.62
N ARG A 155 18.02 11.93 21.85
CA ARG A 155 16.84 12.67 22.34
C ARG A 155 15.94 11.83 23.24
N TYR A 156 15.94 10.51 23.06
CA TYR A 156 15.19 9.60 23.93
C TYR A 156 15.89 9.46 25.27
N GLU A 157 17.23 9.38 25.26
CA GLU A 157 18.06 9.39 26.46
C GLU A 157 17.92 10.70 27.26
N GLU A 158 17.84 11.86 26.57
CA GLU A 158 17.58 13.18 27.19
C GLU A 158 16.20 13.32 27.83
N LYS A 159 15.19 12.55 27.39
CA LYS A 159 13.83 12.58 27.97
C LYS A 159 13.62 11.58 29.10
N GLY A 160 14.55 10.64 29.29
CA GLY A 160 14.51 9.61 30.32
C GLY A 160 15.22 9.98 31.64
N THR A 161 15.72 11.22 31.75
CA THR A 161 16.29 11.83 32.97
C THR A 161 15.38 12.93 33.49
#